data_AF-A0A971H125-F1
#
_entry.id   AF-A0A971H125-F1
#
_cell.length_a   1.000
_cell.length_b   1.000
_cell.length_c   1.000
_cell.angle_alpha   90.00
_cell.angle_beta   90.00
_cell.angle_gamma   90.00
#
_symmetry.space_group_name_H-M   'P 1'
#
loop_
_entity.id
_entity.type
_entity.pdbx_description
1 polymer ?
#
loop_
_entity_poly.entity_id
_entity_poly.type
_entity_poly.pdbx_seq_one_letter_code
_entity_poly.pdbx_strand_id
1 'polypeptide(L)' 'MEVKRASILLLETGELEDVDIDYHTLDKNYNEIRDFIDFVQNNNNIKDYEKNCDCNGDCIYNILCNLW' A
#
# COMPACT_ATOMS: atom_id res chain seq x y z
N MET A 1 12.21 -19.61 15.44
CA MET A 1 12.02 -20.14 14.09
C MET A 1 12.16 -18.96 13.15
N GLU A 2 13.12 -18.98 12.23
CA GLU A 2 13.42 -17.87 11.34
C GLU A 2 12.89 -18.21 9.94
N VAL A 3 12.05 -17.34 9.36
CA VAL A 3 11.53 -17.52 8.00
C VAL A 3 12.65 -17.15 7.03
N LYS A 4 12.98 -18.06 6.11
CA LYS A 4 14.09 -17.88 5.16
C LYS A 4 13.66 -17.46 3.75
N ARG A 5 12.38 -17.62 3.42
CA ARG A 5 11.80 -17.23 2.12
C ARG A 5 10.28 -17.10 2.24
N ALA A 6 9.71 -16.20 1.45
CA ALA A 6 8.28 -16.09 1.21
C ALA A 6 8.03 -15.89 -0.30
N SER A 7 6.88 -16.37 -0.78
CA SER A 7 6.48 -16.24 -2.18
C SER A 7 4.95 -16.16 -2.28
N ILE A 8 4.45 -15.54 -3.36
CA ILE A 8 3.03 -15.44 -3.72
C ILE A 8 2.78 -16.32 -4.94
N LEU A 9 1.85 -17.26 -4.84
CA LEU A 9 1.36 -18.04 -5.98
C LEU A 9 0.14 -17.36 -6.60
N LEU A 10 0.29 -16.86 -7.82
CA LEU A 10 -0.79 -16.30 -8.61
C LEU A 10 -1.61 -17.45 -9.22
N LEU A 11 -2.79 -17.74 -8.67
CA LEU A 11 -3.58 -18.92 -9.09
C LEU A 11 -4.11 -18.83 -10.53
N GLU A 12 -4.29 -17.62 -11.05
CA GLU A 12 -4.76 -17.40 -12.42
C GLU A 12 -3.70 -17.75 -13.46
N THR A 13 -2.43 -17.38 -13.22
CA THR A 13 -1.33 -17.59 -14.16
C THR A 13 -0.47 -18.81 -13.81
N GLY A 14 -0.54 -19.28 -12.56
CA GLY A 14 0.35 -20.31 -12.01
C GLY A 14 1.74 -19.79 -11.64
N GLU A 15 1.99 -18.49 -11.76
CA GLU A 15 3.30 -17.87 -11.49
C GLU A 15 3.57 -17.79 -9.97
N LEU A 16 4.83 -17.98 -9.60
CA LEU A 16 5.29 -17.88 -8.22
C LEU A 16 6.27 -16.71 -8.11
N GLU A 17 5.81 -15.64 -7.48
CA GLU A 17 6.60 -14.42 -7.28
C GLU A 17 7.26 -14.43 -5.90
N ASP A 18 8.57 -14.19 -5.86
CA ASP A 18 9.30 -14.12 -4.59
C ASP A 18 9.06 -12.79 -3.87
N VAL A 19 8.83 -12.87 -2.56
CA VAL A 19 8.64 -11.70 -1.71
C VAL A 19 9.94 -11.43 -0.98
N ASP A 20 10.41 -10.19 -1.09
CA ASP A 20 11.55 -9.74 -0.31
C ASP A 20 11.20 -9.67 1.18
N ILE A 21 11.96 -10.40 1.98
CA ILE A 21 11.80 -10.50 3.44
C ILE A 21 13.09 -10.13 4.16
N ASP A 22 13.99 -9.40 3.50
CA ASP A 22 15.15 -8.86 4.19
C ASP A 22 14.71 -7.93 5.34
N TYR A 23 15.50 -7.92 6.40
CA TYR A 23 15.16 -7.18 7.62
C TYR A 23 14.96 -5.68 7.38
N HIS A 24 15.75 -5.08 6.48
CA HIS A 24 15.64 -3.65 6.20
C HIS A 24 14.35 -3.31 5.46
N THR A 25 13.96 -4.12 4.47
CA THR A 25 12.66 -3.98 3.79
C THR A 25 11.49 -4.19 4.75
N LEU A 26 11.56 -5.19 5.63
CA LEU A 26 10.52 -5.42 6.63
C LEU A 26 10.39 -4.28 7.63
N ASP A 27 11.50 -3.78 8.17
CA ASP A 27 11.52 -2.66 9.12
C ASP A 27 11.03 -1.36 8.45
N LYS A 28 11.46 -1.10 7.22
CA LYS A 28 10.97 0.02 6.41
C LYS A 28 9.46 -0.04 6.22
N ASN A 29 8.93 -1.17 5.74
CA ASN A 29 7.49 -1.35 5.51
C ASN A 29 6.70 -1.18 6.81
N TYR A 30 7.21 -1.71 7.93
CA TYR A 30 6.58 -1.56 9.24
C TYR A 30 6.50 -0.09 9.67
N ASN A 31 7.59 0.66 9.53
CA ASN A 31 7.63 2.08 9.87
C ASN A 31 6.70 2.89 8.96
N GLU A 32 6.69 2.63 7.65
CA GLU A 32 5.79 3.31 6.70
C GLU A 32 4.30 3.07 7.03
N ILE A 33 3.94 1.84 7.43
CA ILE A 33 2.57 1.53 7.88
C ILE A 33 2.23 2.32 9.16
N ARG A 34 3.15 2.40 10.12
CA ARG A 34 2.94 3.18 11.34
C ARG A 34 2.76 4.66 11.02
N ASP A 35 3.64 5.22 10.19
CA ASP A 35 3.60 6.62 9.79
C ASP A 35 2.30 6.95 9.04
N PHE A 36 1.80 6.02 8.20
CA PHE A 36 0.49 6.15 7.56
C PHE A 36 -0.66 6.16 8.57
N ILE A 37 -0.65 5.27 9.57
CA ILE A 37 -1.67 5.24 10.63
C ILE A 37 -1.66 6.57 11.41
N ASP A 38 -0.48 7.04 11.81
CA ASP A 38 -0.31 8.30 12.52
C ASP A 38 -0.78 9.49 11.67
N PHE A 39 -0.49 9.47 10.37
CA PHE A 39 -0.99 10.48 9.43
C PHE A 39 -2.52 10.50 9.39
N VAL A 40 -3.18 9.35 9.19
CA VAL A 40 -4.65 9.27 9.10
C VAL A 40 -5.33 9.71 10.40
N GLN A 41 -4.76 9.36 11.56
CA GLN A 41 -5.32 9.76 12.86
C GLN A 41 -5.31 11.27 13.09
N ASN A 42 -4.29 11.97 12.56
CA ASN A 42 -4.10 13.40 12.78
C ASN A 42 -4.63 14.27 11.63
N ASN A 43 -4.89 13.69 10.46
CA ASN A 43 -5.32 14.40 9.25
C ASN A 43 -6.68 13.86 8.78
N ASN A 44 -7.74 14.41 9.37
CA ASN A 44 -9.12 14.02 9.09
C ASN A 44 -9.76 14.80 7.93
N ASN A 45 -9.05 15.78 7.34
CA ASN A 45 -9.56 16.55 6.21
C ASN A 45 -9.07 15.96 4.89
N ILE A 46 -9.97 15.82 3.92
CA ILE A 46 -9.61 15.32 2.58
C ILE A 46 -8.53 16.17 1.89
N LYS A 47 -8.41 17.45 2.25
CA LYS A 47 -7.39 18.38 1.72
C LYS A 47 -5.97 18.06 2.20
N ASP A 48 -5.84 17.33 3.29
CA ASP A 48 -4.54 16.95 3.84
C ASP A 48 -3.90 15.80 3.04
N TYR A 49 -4.71 15.08 2.24
CA TYR A 49 -4.28 13.96 1.42
C TYR A 49 -3.81 14.45 0.04
N GLU A 50 -2.62 14.01 -0.37
CA GLU A 50 -2.13 14.29 -1.72
C GLU A 50 -3.04 13.63 -2.76
N LYS A 51 -3.55 14.43 -3.69
CA LYS A 51 -4.31 13.91 -4.83
C LYS A 51 -3.33 13.33 -5.84
N ASN A 52 -3.51 12.04 -6.14
CA ASN A 52 -2.77 11.44 -7.23
C ASN A 52 -3.40 11.87 -8.58
N CYS A 53 -2.55 12.23 -9.54
CA CYS A 53 -2.96 12.62 -10.88
C CYS A 53 -3.24 11.41 -11.79
N ASP A 54 -2.79 10.22 -11.39
CA ASP A 54 -2.92 8.98 -12.15
C ASP A 54 -4.07 8.10 -11.63
N CYS A 55 -5.26 8.70 -11.53
CA CYS A 55 -6.51 7.99 -11.19
C CYS A 55 -7.06 7.24 -12.42
N ASN A 56 -6.25 6.40 -13.06
CA ASN A 56 -6.62 5.62 -14.25
C ASN A 56 -7.08 4.20 -13.89
N GLY A 57 -8.07 4.06 -13.00
CA GLY A 57 -8.52 2.74 -12.54
C GLY A 57 -10.01 2.64 -12.22
N ASP A 58 -10.44 1.43 -11.85
CA ASP A 58 -11.83 1.03 -11.53
C ASP A 58 -12.30 1.53 -10.15
N CYS A 59 -11.74 2.65 -9.66
CA CYS A 59 -12.15 3.23 -8.39
C CYS A 59 -13.57 3.80 -8.53
N ILE A 60 -14.54 3.14 -7.90
CA ILE A 60 -15.96 3.56 -7.90
C ILE A 60 -16.17 4.96 -7.31
N TYR A 61 -15.19 5.47 -6.57
CA TYR A 61 -15.22 6.79 -5.93
C TYR A 61 -14.47 7.88 -6.72
N ASN A 62 -13.99 7.62 -7.94
CA ASN A 62 -13.28 8.62 -8.76
C ASN A 62 -14.06 9.95 -8.90
N ILE A 63 -15.39 9.87 -8.97
CA ILE A 63 -16.23 11.07 -9.01
C ILE A 63 -16.05 11.98 -7.80
N LEU A 64 -15.75 11.44 -6.61
CA LEU A 64 -15.56 12.22 -5.38
C LEU A 64 -14.22 12.94 -5.36
N CYS A 65 -13.18 12.39 -5.98
CA CYS A 65 -11.85 13.01 -6.04
C CYS A 65 -11.82 14.32 -6.83
N ASN A 66 -12.73 14.48 -7.79
CA ASN A 66 -12.81 15.67 -8.66
C ASN A 66 -13.80 16.73 -8.16
N LEU A 67 -14.57 16.44 -7.10
CA LEU A 67 -15.56 17.36 -6.54
C LEU A 67 -14.98 18.33 -5.49
N TRP A 68 -13.76 18.05 -5.01
CA TRP A 68 -13.05 18.77 -3.96
C TRP A 68 -11.64 19.07 -4.44
#